data_AF-A0A353R8S1-F1
#
_entry.id   AF-A0A353R8S1-F1
#
_cell.length_a   1.000
_cell.length_b   1.000
_cell.length_c   1.000
_cell.angle_alpha   90.00
_cell.angle_beta   90.00
_cell.angle_gamma   90.00
#
_symmetry.space_group_name_H-M   'P 1'
#
loop_
_entity.id
_entity.type
_entity.pdbx_description
1 polymer ?
#
loop_
_entity_poly.entity_id
_entity_poly.type
_entity_poly.pdbx_seq_one_letter_code
_entity_poly.pdbx_strand_id
1 'polypeptide(L)'
;QEIRYYTQRTPEPKGGLVMRAPNADLARDPRWGRTEESFGEDAYLASRMTVSFIKGLQGDHPRYWKSASLMKHFMANSNEDGRDSTSSDFDERLFREY
;
A
#
# COMPACT_ATOMS: atom_id res chain seq x y z
N GLN A 1 5.07 -16.27 11.60
CA GLN A 1 4.28 -16.80 12.72
C GLN A 1 3.17 -15.79 13.03
N GLU A 2 1.92 -16.22 13.11
CA GLU A 2 1.01 -16.32 11.97
C GLU A 2 -0.22 -15.47 12.34
N ILE A 3 -0.51 -14.37 11.61
CA ILE A 3 -1.64 -13.47 11.95
C ILE A 3 -2.95 -14.25 12.02
N ARG A 4 -3.09 -15.27 11.16
CA ARG A 4 -4.19 -16.22 11.16
C ARG A 4 -4.35 -16.96 12.49
N TYR A 5 -3.26 -17.41 13.11
CA TYR A 5 -3.33 -18.08 14.41
C TYR A 5 -3.92 -17.13 15.46
N TYR A 6 -3.45 -15.88 15.51
CA TYR A 6 -3.95 -14.87 16.43
C TYR A 6 -5.38 -14.39 16.12
N THR A 7 -5.83 -14.49 14.88
CA THR A 7 -7.23 -14.15 14.55
C THR A 7 -8.19 -15.31 14.85
N GLN A 8 -7.75 -16.57 14.69
CA GLN A 8 -8.64 -17.73 14.74
C GLN A 8 -8.60 -18.53 16.05
N ARG A 9 -7.50 -18.44 16.82
CA ARG A 9 -7.23 -19.35 17.95
C ARG A 9 -7.18 -18.66 19.31
N THR A 10 -7.22 -17.33 19.37
CA THR A 10 -7.26 -16.62 20.66
C THR A 10 -8.73 -16.37 21.07
N PRO A 11 -9.05 -16.48 22.38
CA PRO A 11 -10.39 -16.17 22.89
C PRO A 11 -10.85 -14.74 22.55
N GLU A 12 -9.88 -13.84 22.42
CA GLU A 12 -10.04 -12.47 21.92
C GLU A 12 -9.19 -12.34 20.64
N PRO A 13 -9.80 -12.35 19.43
CA PRO A 13 -9.08 -12.17 18.19
C PRO A 13 -8.32 -10.84 18.20
N LYS A 14 -7.00 -10.88 17.98
CA LYS A 14 -6.17 -9.67 17.84
C LYS A 14 -5.61 -9.58 16.43
N GLY A 15 -5.86 -8.45 15.77
CA GLY A 15 -5.34 -8.13 14.44
C GLY A 15 -6.23 -8.55 13.27
N GLY A 16 -6.03 -7.90 12.12
CA GLY A 16 -6.75 -8.18 10.88
C GLY A 16 -5.99 -9.14 9.97
N LEU A 17 -6.72 -9.98 9.22
CA LEU A 17 -6.13 -10.83 8.18
C LEU A 17 -5.64 -10.00 6.98
N VAL A 18 -6.25 -8.84 6.75
CA VAL A 18 -5.93 -7.91 5.67
C VAL A 18 -5.19 -6.71 6.24
N MET A 19 -3.94 -6.52 5.83
CA MET A 19 -3.13 -5.36 6.18
C MET A 19 -3.28 -4.30 5.09
N ARG A 20 -3.70 -3.09 5.49
CA ARG A 20 -3.86 -1.92 4.61
C ARG A 20 -2.52 -1.26 4.27
N ALA A 21 -1.64 -2.03 3.66
CA ALA A 21 -0.28 -1.70 3.26
C ALA A 21 0.15 -2.59 2.09
N PRO A 22 1.08 -2.13 1.23
CA PRO A 22 1.78 -0.84 1.30
C PRO A 22 1.01 0.33 0.67
N ASN A 23 1.46 1.57 0.94
CA ASN A 23 1.07 2.73 0.13
C ASN A 23 2.02 2.82 -1.09
N ALA A 24 1.45 2.77 -2.29
CA ALA A 24 2.16 2.77 -3.57
C ALA A 24 1.97 4.08 -4.36
N ASP A 25 1.27 5.07 -3.80
CA ASP A 25 1.21 6.42 -4.37
C ASP A 25 2.63 7.03 -4.45
N LEU A 26 2.93 7.80 -5.49
CA LEU A 26 4.22 8.46 -5.65
C LEU A 26 4.27 9.80 -4.90
N ALA A 27 5.37 10.04 -4.20
CA ALA A 27 5.61 11.26 -3.42
C ALA A 27 6.00 12.46 -4.31
N ARG A 28 5.06 12.95 -5.12
CA ARG A 28 5.30 14.04 -6.10
C ARG A 28 5.45 15.43 -5.46
N ASP A 29 4.80 15.63 -4.33
CA ASP A 29 4.75 16.92 -3.63
C ASP A 29 5.20 16.73 -2.18
N PRO A 30 6.28 17.38 -1.72
CA PRO A 30 6.77 17.25 -0.35
C PRO A 30 5.78 17.81 0.69
N ARG A 31 4.77 18.59 0.28
CA ARG A 31 3.70 19.08 1.17
C ARG A 31 2.63 18.02 1.44
N TRP A 32 2.61 16.94 0.66
CA TRP A 32 1.71 15.82 0.91
C TRP A 32 2.12 15.14 2.22
N GLY A 33 1.26 15.27 3.24
CA GLY A 33 1.55 14.83 4.61
C GLY A 33 1.60 13.32 4.83
N ARG A 34 1.62 12.53 3.75
CA ARG A 34 1.68 11.06 3.74
C ARG A 34 2.86 10.53 2.93
N THR A 35 3.82 11.40 2.60
CA THR A 35 5.06 11.04 1.89
C THR A 35 5.84 9.97 2.66
N GLU A 36 5.76 9.96 3.99
CA GLU A 36 6.36 8.95 4.88
C GLU A 36 5.75 7.56 4.75
N GLU A 37 4.53 7.44 4.21
CA GLU A 37 3.91 6.14 3.93
C GLU A 37 4.33 5.55 2.58
N SER A 38 4.87 6.38 1.68
CA SER A 38 5.31 6.02 0.33
C SER A 38 6.80 5.66 0.29
N PHE A 39 7.26 5.19 -0.86
CA PHE A 39 8.65 4.84 -1.15
C PHE A 39 9.39 5.92 -1.98
N GLY A 40 8.78 7.09 -2.18
CA GLY A 40 9.38 8.22 -2.88
C GLY A 40 8.71 8.56 -4.21
N GLU A 41 9.41 9.37 -5.02
CA GLU A 41 8.91 9.90 -6.29
C GLU A 41 9.21 9.00 -7.51
N ASP A 42 10.17 8.07 -7.39
CA ASP A 42 10.59 7.22 -8.50
C ASP A 42 9.71 5.97 -8.63
N ALA A 43 9.00 5.86 -9.75
CA ALA A 43 8.07 4.76 -10.02
C ALA A 43 8.75 3.38 -10.00
N TYR A 44 9.99 3.29 -10.51
CA TYR A 44 10.71 2.03 -10.55
C TYR A 44 11.06 1.55 -9.14
N LEU A 45 11.68 2.39 -8.31
CA LEU A 45 12.00 2.08 -6.93
C LEU A 45 10.73 1.76 -6.12
N ALA A 46 9.71 2.62 -6.23
CA ALA A 46 8.45 2.43 -5.52
C ALA A 46 7.79 1.09 -5.88
N SER A 47 7.82 0.68 -7.15
CA SER A 47 7.29 -0.62 -7.59
C SER A 47 8.07 -1.79 -6.97
N ARG A 48 9.41 -1.72 -6.93
CA ARG A 48 10.26 -2.78 -6.37
C ARG A 48 10.05 -2.94 -4.87
N MET A 49 9.93 -1.82 -4.15
CA MET A 49 9.65 -1.81 -2.72
C MET A 49 8.25 -2.33 -2.42
N THR A 50 7.24 -1.87 -3.16
CA THR A 50 5.85 -2.32 -3.06
C THR A 50 5.73 -3.83 -3.24
N VAL A 51 6.28 -4.39 -4.32
CA VAL A 51 6.24 -5.84 -4.58
C VAL A 51 6.94 -6.63 -3.47
N SER A 52 8.07 -6.13 -2.97
CA SER A 52 8.82 -6.79 -1.90
C SER A 52 8.04 -6.77 -0.58
N PHE A 53 7.38 -5.66 -0.26
CA PHE A 53 6.51 -5.52 0.92
C PHE A 53 5.33 -6.50 0.86
N ILE A 54 4.64 -6.55 -0.28
CA ILE A 54 3.50 -7.44 -0.52
C ILE A 54 3.91 -8.90 -0.31
N LYS A 55 5.03 -9.32 -0.92
CA LYS A 55 5.58 -10.68 -0.75
C LYS A 55 5.92 -10.98 0.70
N GLY A 56 6.54 -10.04 1.43
CA GLY A 56 6.87 -10.21 2.85
C GLY A 56 5.63 -10.34 3.75
N LEU A 57 4.56 -9.59 3.46
CA LEU A 57 3.28 -9.70 4.17
C LEU A 57 2.59 -11.05 3.90
N GLN A 58 2.53 -11.44 2.63
CA GLN A 58 1.88 -12.68 2.21
C GLN A 58 2.66 -13.92 2.63
N GLY A 59 3.99 -13.84 2.69
CA GLY A 59 4.87 -14.97 2.98
C GLY A 59 4.83 -16.06 1.90
N ASP A 60 5.62 -17.11 2.12
CA ASP A 60 5.94 -18.10 1.07
C ASP A 60 5.23 -19.45 1.25
N HIS A 61 4.23 -19.53 2.13
CA HIS A 61 3.54 -20.80 2.37
C HIS A 61 2.69 -21.19 1.15
N PRO A 62 2.83 -22.43 0.61
CA PRO A 62 2.34 -22.79 -0.73
C PRO A 62 0.81 -22.75 -0.89
N ARG A 63 0.07 -22.81 0.22
CA ARG A 63 -1.40 -22.80 0.23
C ARG A 63 -2.02 -21.55 0.86
N TYR A 64 -1.28 -20.83 1.68
CA TYR A 64 -1.86 -19.88 2.61
C TYR A 64 -0.99 -18.65 2.75
N TRP A 65 -1.60 -17.48 2.76
CA TRP A 65 -0.87 -16.27 3.12
C TRP A 65 -0.75 -16.13 4.64
N LYS A 66 0.40 -15.63 5.08
CA LYS A 66 0.65 -15.16 6.46
C LYS A 66 -0.29 -14.00 6.80
N SER A 67 -0.54 -13.10 5.86
CA SER A 67 -1.56 -12.06 5.86
C SER A 67 -1.85 -11.59 4.42
N ALA A 68 -3.06 -11.15 4.12
CA ALA A 68 -3.38 -10.52 2.85
C ALA A 68 -2.89 -9.06 2.84
N SER A 69 -2.19 -8.67 1.79
CA SER A 69 -1.83 -7.26 1.55
C SER A 69 -2.95 -6.57 0.77
N LEU A 70 -3.29 -5.34 1.18
CA LEU A 70 -4.16 -4.43 0.45
C LEU A 70 -3.35 -3.19 0.11
N MET A 71 -2.83 -3.17 -1.11
CA MET A 71 -2.13 -2.02 -1.68
C MET A 71 -3.08 -0.84 -1.80
N LYS A 72 -2.61 0.34 -1.43
CA LYS A 72 -3.38 1.59 -1.46
C LYS A 72 -2.49 2.74 -1.96
N HIS A 73 -3.02 3.89 -2.31
CA HIS A 73 -4.42 4.10 -2.67
C HIS A 73 -4.52 3.96 -4.18
N PHE A 74 -5.45 3.15 -4.65
CA PHE A 74 -5.76 3.14 -6.07
C PHE A 74 -6.92 4.11 -6.30
N MET A 75 -6.71 5.31 -6.89
CA MET A 75 -5.48 5.78 -7.55
C MET A 75 -5.24 7.29 -7.35
N ALA A 76 -3.98 7.70 -7.55
CA ALA A 76 -3.53 9.09 -7.60
C ALA A 76 -3.90 9.91 -6.35
N ASN A 77 -3.62 9.37 -5.16
CA ASN A 77 -4.01 9.99 -3.89
C ASN A 77 -2.85 10.76 -3.24
N SER A 78 -1.91 11.25 -4.04
CA SER A 78 -0.75 12.05 -3.61
C SER A 78 -1.07 13.54 -3.41
N ASN A 79 -2.35 13.88 -3.20
CA ASN A 79 -2.84 15.20 -2.82
C ASN A 79 -3.29 15.16 -1.35
N GLU A 80 -3.04 16.23 -0.59
CA GLU A 80 -3.51 16.35 0.80
C GLU A 80 -4.73 17.25 0.92
N ASP A 81 -4.77 18.35 0.17
CA ASP A 81 -5.81 19.37 0.33
C ASP A 81 -7.13 18.91 -0.26
N GLY A 82 -8.10 18.66 0.61
CA GLY A 82 -9.43 18.16 0.24
C GLY A 82 -9.40 16.88 -0.57
N ARG A 83 -8.43 15.98 -0.38
CA ARG A 83 -8.20 14.81 -1.25
C ARG A 83 -9.39 13.84 -1.42
N ASP A 84 -10.38 13.92 -0.56
CA ASP A 84 -11.62 13.17 -0.62
C ASP A 84 -12.67 13.79 -1.57
N SER A 85 -12.43 15.01 -2.02
CA SER A 85 -13.37 15.86 -2.74
C SER A 85 -12.76 16.69 -3.88
N THR A 86 -11.43 16.76 -3.99
CA THR A 86 -10.70 17.45 -5.05
C THR A 86 -10.24 16.50 -6.17
N SER A 87 -9.97 17.06 -7.34
CA SER A 87 -9.51 16.31 -8.51
C SER A 87 -8.01 16.00 -8.46
N SER A 88 -7.63 14.87 -9.06
CA SER A 88 -6.25 14.55 -9.43
C SER A 88 -6.20 14.39 -10.95
N ASP A 89 -5.73 15.44 -11.63
CA ASP A 89 -5.76 15.53 -13.10
C ASP A 89 -4.38 15.27 -13.71
N PHE A 90 -4.35 14.48 -14.78
CA PHE A 90 -3.15 14.14 -15.53
C PHE A 90 -3.51 13.65 -16.94
N ASP A 91 -2.58 13.74 -17.88
CA ASP A 91 -2.77 13.17 -19.22
C ASP A 91 -2.45 11.66 -19.26
N GLU A 92 -2.78 11.01 -20.37
CA GLU A 92 -2.56 9.56 -20.53
C GLU A 92 -1.06 9.21 -20.46
N ARG A 93 -0.18 10.12 -20.88
CA ARG A 93 1.25 9.88 -20.82
C ARG A 93 1.73 9.82 -19.37
N LEU A 94 1.39 10.83 -18.57
CA LEU A 94 1.71 10.89 -17.16
C LEU A 94 1.05 9.73 -16.39
N PHE A 95 -0.14 9.29 -16.79
CA PHE A 95 -0.77 8.11 -16.21
C PHE A 95 -0.01 6.80 -16.44
N ARG A 96 0.68 6.66 -17.57
CA ARG A 96 1.32 5.40 -18.01
C ARG A 96 2.80 5.35 -17.72
N GLU A 97 3.49 6.48 -17.84
CA GLU A 97 4.94 6.56 -17.76
C GLU A 97 5.44 6.93 -16.36
N TYR A 98 4.57 7.45 -15.50
CA TYR A 98 4.90 7.90 -14.15
C TYR A 98 4.03 7.17 -13.12
#